data_AF-A0A8S9NWP1-F1
#
_entry.id   AF-A0A8S9NWP1-F1
#
_cell.length_a   1.000
_cell.length_b   1.000
_cell.length_c   1.000
_cell.angle_alpha   90.00
_cell.angle_beta   90.00
_cell.angle_gamma   90.00
#
_symmetry.space_group_name_H-M   'P 1'
#
loop_
_entity.id
_entity.type
_entity.pdbx_description
1 polymer ?
#
loop_
_entity_poly.entity_id
_entity_poly.type
_entity_poly.pdbx_seq_one_letter_code
_entity_poly.pdbx_strand_id
1 'polypeptide(L)'
;MVHTVRTHKGADDKAFNCVYQEEDDNGKTGVSLSKELMAIAGEALKANITTLGPLVLPISEQILFFATLVAKKLFSAKVKPYISDFKLAFDHFCIHAGGRAVIDELEKNLQLSETHVEASWMTLHRFGNTSSSSIWYELAYIEAKGRMKKGNRVWQIAFGSGFKCNSAVWVALRNVKPSVSSPWEHCIDRYPVKLDF
;
A
#
# COMPACT_ATOMS: atom_id res chain seq x y z
N MET A 1 -10.82 6.69 -11.90
CA MET A 1 -10.98 5.79 -10.73
C MET A 1 -11.89 4.64 -11.15
N VAL A 2 -11.51 3.39 -10.91
CA VAL A 2 -12.27 2.19 -11.33
C VAL A 2 -12.87 1.47 -10.12
N HIS A 3 -12.08 1.26 -9.06
CA HIS A 3 -12.54 0.62 -7.83
C HIS A 3 -11.99 1.36 -6.61
N THR A 4 -12.75 1.30 -5.52
CA THR A 4 -12.33 1.75 -4.19
C THR A 4 -12.76 0.74 -3.15
N VAL A 5 -11.86 0.36 -2.25
CA VAL A 5 -12.14 -0.57 -1.15
C VAL A 5 -11.66 0.06 0.14
N ARG A 6 -12.57 0.15 1.12
CA ARG A 6 -12.29 0.67 2.45
C ARG A 6 -12.49 -0.42 3.49
N THR A 7 -11.45 -0.69 4.26
CA THR A 7 -11.50 -1.49 5.47
C THR A 7 -11.41 -0.56 6.66
N HIS A 8 -12.35 -0.67 7.59
CA HIS A 8 -12.38 0.10 8.82
C HIS A 8 -12.42 -0.84 10.03
N LYS A 9 -11.46 -0.70 10.93
CA LYS A 9 -11.33 -1.53 12.14
C LYS A 9 -11.61 -0.79 13.44
N GLY A 10 -11.87 0.52 13.41
CA GLY A 10 -12.06 1.32 14.64
C GLY A 10 -13.28 1.03 15.51
N ALA A 11 -14.05 -0.03 15.23
CA ALA A 11 -15.02 -0.58 16.19
C ALA A 11 -14.36 -1.56 17.17
N ASP A 12 -13.16 -2.03 16.86
CA ASP A 12 -12.30 -2.80 17.77
C ASP A 12 -11.44 -1.83 18.59
N ASP A 13 -11.47 -1.97 19.92
CA ASP A 13 -10.81 -1.03 20.83
C ASP A 13 -9.30 -0.99 20.64
N LYS A 14 -8.66 -2.13 20.33
CA LYS A 14 -7.22 -2.18 20.09
C LYS A 14 -6.88 -1.43 18.81
N ALA A 15 -7.64 -1.63 17.74
CA ALA A 15 -7.48 -0.91 16.48
C ALA A 15 -7.82 0.58 16.61
N PHE A 16 -8.80 0.95 17.43
CA PHE A 16 -9.13 2.34 17.68
C PHE A 16 -7.98 3.07 18.38
N ASN A 17 -7.45 2.46 19.44
CA ASN A 17 -6.41 3.05 20.29
C ASN A 17 -4.97 2.81 19.80
N CYS A 18 -4.76 2.12 18.66
CA CYS A 18 -3.39 1.76 18.23
C CYS A 18 -2.55 2.94 17.74
N VAL A 19 -3.19 4.02 17.30
CA VAL A 19 -2.56 5.30 16.96
C VAL A 19 -3.45 6.39 17.54
N TYR A 20 -2.98 7.03 18.60
CA TYR A 20 -3.77 8.01 19.33
C TYR A 20 -2.94 9.27 19.61
N GLN A 21 -3.59 10.42 19.59
CA GLN A 21 -2.95 11.67 19.98
C GLN A 21 -3.19 11.87 21.48
N GLU A 22 -2.11 11.90 22.26
CA GLU A 22 -2.16 12.02 23.72
C GLU A 22 -1.02 12.88 24.25
N GLU A 23 -1.13 13.27 25.51
CA GLU A 23 -0.12 14.06 26.22
C GLU A 23 0.82 13.13 27.00
N ASP A 24 2.13 13.37 26.92
CA ASP A 24 3.12 12.64 27.73
C ASP A 24 3.17 13.13 29.18
N ASP A 25 3.92 12.43 30.04
CA ASP A 25 4.07 12.78 31.46
C ASP A 25 4.65 14.19 31.71
N ASN A 26 5.23 14.83 30.68
CA ASN A 26 5.79 16.18 30.74
C ASN A 26 4.83 17.24 30.18
N GLY A 27 3.59 16.89 29.88
CA GLY A 27 2.61 17.81 29.34
C GLY A 27 2.76 18.07 27.83
N LYS A 28 3.51 17.23 27.09
CA LYS A 28 3.74 17.43 25.66
C LYS A 28 2.81 16.56 24.84
N THR A 29 1.98 17.19 24.02
CA THR A 29 1.11 16.49 23.08
C THR A 29 1.94 15.84 21.96
N GLY A 30 1.73 14.53 21.77
CA GLY A 30 2.36 13.73 20.72
C GLY A 30 1.41 12.70 20.14
N VAL A 31 1.96 11.80 19.32
CA VAL A 31 1.24 10.63 18.79
C VAL A 31 1.82 9.37 19.40
N SER A 32 0.97 8.63 20.09
CA SER A 32 1.28 7.34 20.68
C SER A 32 0.99 6.21 19.68
N LEU A 33 1.91 5.26 19.60
CA LEU A 33 1.82 4.10 18.73
C LEU A 33 1.86 2.82 19.57
N SER A 34 0.78 2.05 19.53
CA SER A 34 0.71 0.76 20.20
C SER A 34 1.68 -0.24 19.58
N LYS A 35 2.24 -1.13 20.41
CA LYS A 35 3.04 -2.28 19.96
C LYS A 35 2.26 -3.23 19.05
N GLU A 36 0.93 -3.22 19.15
CA GLU A 36 0.03 -4.05 18.33
C GLU A 36 -0.22 -3.48 16.92
N LEU A 37 0.27 -2.26 16.62
CA LEU A 37 -0.01 -1.54 15.37
C LEU A 37 0.26 -2.38 14.12
N MET A 38 1.40 -3.08 14.07
CA MET A 38 1.78 -3.88 12.90
C MET A 38 0.83 -5.07 12.69
N ALA A 39 0.40 -5.74 13.76
CA ALA A 39 -0.55 -6.84 13.68
C ALA A 39 -1.92 -6.37 13.19
N ILE A 40 -2.42 -5.27 13.77
CA ILE A 40 -3.69 -4.63 13.37
C ILE A 40 -3.63 -4.18 11.89
N ALA A 41 -2.49 -3.62 11.48
CA ALA A 41 -2.26 -3.22 10.10
C ALA A 41 -2.30 -4.40 9.13
N GLY A 42 -1.63 -5.50 9.46
CA GLY A 42 -1.64 -6.73 8.69
C GLY A 42 -3.05 -7.32 8.55
N GLU A 43 -3.84 -7.32 9.62
CA GLU A 43 -5.23 -7.78 9.58
C GLU A 43 -6.12 -6.90 8.70
N ALA A 44 -5.98 -5.58 8.80
CA ALA A 44 -6.73 -4.64 7.98
C ALA A 44 -6.34 -4.73 6.49
N LEU A 45 -5.04 -4.88 6.21
CA LEU A 45 -4.51 -5.13 4.87
C LEU A 45 -5.10 -6.42 4.30
N LYS A 46 -5.04 -7.52 5.05
CA LYS A 46 -5.59 -8.82 4.64
C LYS A 46 -7.07 -8.74 4.29
N ALA A 47 -7.87 -8.08 5.14
CA ALA A 47 -9.30 -7.87 4.87
C ALA A 47 -9.52 -6.99 3.63
N ASN A 48 -8.70 -5.96 3.43
CA ASN A 48 -8.77 -5.09 2.26
C ASN A 48 -8.48 -5.85 0.96
N ILE A 49 -7.36 -6.57 0.89
CA ILE A 49 -6.95 -7.31 -0.32
C ILE A 49 -7.88 -8.49 -0.62
N THR A 50 -8.48 -9.11 0.40
CA THR A 50 -9.50 -10.15 0.21
C THR A 50 -10.74 -9.59 -0.50
N THR A 51 -11.10 -8.34 -0.21
CA THR A 51 -12.22 -7.65 -0.86
C THR A 51 -11.83 -7.11 -2.23
N LEU A 52 -10.61 -6.60 -2.37
CA LEU A 52 -10.11 -6.04 -3.63
C LEU A 52 -9.83 -7.11 -4.69
N GLY A 53 -9.31 -8.27 -4.30
CA GLY A 53 -8.84 -9.33 -5.19
C GLY A 53 -9.86 -9.69 -6.29
N PRO A 54 -11.11 -10.06 -5.95
CA PRO A 54 -12.13 -10.40 -6.94
C PRO A 54 -12.48 -9.28 -7.93
N LEU A 55 -12.23 -8.02 -7.57
CA LEU A 55 -12.51 -6.87 -8.43
C LEU A 55 -11.40 -6.61 -9.46
N VAL A 56 -10.18 -7.07 -9.20
CA VAL A 56 -9.00 -6.62 -9.97
C VAL A 56 -8.19 -7.75 -10.60
N LEU A 57 -8.24 -8.94 -10.00
CA LEU A 57 -7.43 -10.09 -10.40
C LEU A 57 -8.12 -10.89 -11.53
N PRO A 58 -7.34 -11.54 -12.40
CA PRO A 58 -7.85 -12.50 -13.37
C PRO A 58 -8.66 -13.63 -12.71
N ILE A 59 -9.62 -14.21 -13.44
CA ILE A 59 -10.45 -15.32 -12.92
C ILE A 59 -9.60 -16.51 -12.48
N SER A 60 -8.48 -16.80 -13.14
CA SER A 60 -7.55 -17.87 -12.75
C SER A 60 -7.02 -17.71 -11.33
N GLU A 61 -6.62 -16.49 -10.96
CA GLU A 61 -6.16 -16.14 -9.61
C GLU A 61 -7.29 -16.27 -8.58
N GLN A 62 -8.51 -15.86 -8.96
CA GLN A 62 -9.67 -15.99 -8.10
C GLN A 62 -9.99 -17.46 -7.81
N ILE A 63 -10.00 -18.32 -8.83
CA ILE A 63 -10.24 -19.77 -8.68
C ILE A 63 -9.20 -20.37 -7.74
N LEU A 64 -7.91 -20.06 -7.93
CA LEU A 64 -6.83 -20.60 -7.08
C LEU A 64 -6.96 -20.16 -5.62
N PHE A 65 -7.27 -18.88 -5.40
CA PHE A 65 -7.52 -18.34 -4.06
C PHE A 65 -8.75 -19.01 -3.41
N PHE A 66 -9.88 -19.10 -4.11
CA PHE A 66 -11.08 -19.75 -3.57
C PHE A 66 -10.88 -21.24 -3.30
N ALA A 67 -10.21 -21.96 -4.21
CA ALA A 67 -9.91 -23.38 -4.03
C ALA A 67 -9.06 -23.62 -2.78
N THR A 68 -8.06 -22.77 -2.52
CA THR A 68 -7.21 -22.89 -1.34
C THR A 68 -7.93 -22.50 -0.04
N LEU A 69 -8.87 -21.54 -0.09
CA LEU A 69 -9.77 -21.26 1.04
C LEU A 69 -10.68 -22.44 1.37
N VAL A 70 -11.29 -23.08 0.35
CA VAL A 70 -12.14 -24.26 0.52
C VAL A 70 -11.31 -25.43 1.07
N ALA A 71 -10.14 -25.70 0.50
CA ALA A 71 -9.24 -26.72 0.98
C ALA A 71 -8.82 -26.49 2.44
N LYS A 72 -8.50 -25.25 2.81
CA LYS A 72 -8.18 -24.89 4.20
C LYS A 72 -9.36 -25.16 5.15
N LYS A 73 -10.59 -24.87 4.72
CA LYS A 73 -11.81 -25.09 5.52
C LYS A 73 -12.13 -26.58 5.68
N LEU A 74 -11.88 -27.39 4.66
CA LEU A 74 -12.20 -28.83 4.66
C LEU A 74 -11.10 -29.70 5.30
N PHE A 75 -9.83 -29.36 5.12
CA PHE A 75 -8.70 -30.22 5.51
C PHE A 75 -7.90 -29.75 6.75
N SER A 76 -8.25 -28.61 7.35
CA SER A 76 -7.66 -28.02 8.57
C SER A 76 -6.11 -27.78 8.58
N ALA A 77 -5.76 -26.54 8.97
CA ALA A 77 -4.46 -25.97 9.39
C ALA A 77 -3.17 -26.11 8.55
N LYS A 78 -2.91 -27.20 7.81
CA LYS A 78 -1.61 -27.38 7.13
C LYS A 78 -1.50 -26.74 5.73
N VAL A 79 -2.62 -26.31 5.15
CA VAL A 79 -2.62 -25.64 3.85
C VAL A 79 -2.24 -24.17 4.04
N LYS A 80 -1.05 -23.80 3.54
CA LYS A 80 -0.64 -22.39 3.48
C LYS A 80 -1.62 -21.62 2.57
N PRO A 81 -2.18 -20.48 3.01
CA PRO A 81 -3.01 -19.65 2.16
C PRO A 81 -2.25 -19.26 0.89
N TYR A 82 -2.90 -19.36 -0.25
CA TYR A 82 -2.36 -18.80 -1.48
C TYR A 82 -2.42 -17.27 -1.41
N ILE A 83 -1.30 -16.63 -1.74
CA ILE A 83 -1.20 -15.18 -1.86
C ILE A 83 -1.40 -14.87 -3.34
N SER A 84 -2.52 -14.22 -3.66
CA SER A 84 -2.82 -13.84 -5.03
C SER A 84 -1.78 -12.89 -5.60
N ASP A 85 -1.42 -13.09 -6.86
CA ASP A 85 -0.43 -12.25 -7.51
C ASP A 85 -1.04 -10.94 -8.04
N PHE A 86 -1.01 -9.91 -7.19
CA PHE A 86 -1.47 -8.56 -7.55
C PHE A 86 -0.62 -7.89 -8.64
N LYS A 87 0.57 -8.39 -8.95
CA LYS A 87 1.39 -7.91 -10.08
C LYS A 87 0.72 -8.19 -11.43
N LEU A 88 -0.19 -9.17 -11.49
CA LEU A 88 -1.00 -9.44 -12.69
C LEU A 88 -2.11 -8.41 -12.89
N ALA A 89 -2.49 -7.67 -11.84
CA ALA A 89 -3.56 -6.68 -11.90
C ALA A 89 -3.07 -5.25 -12.06
N PHE A 90 -1.83 -4.94 -11.67
CA PHE A 90 -1.34 -3.58 -11.58
C PHE A 90 0.05 -3.42 -12.16
N ASP A 91 0.25 -2.35 -12.92
CA ASP A 91 1.55 -1.95 -13.48
C ASP A 91 2.34 -1.10 -12.48
N HIS A 92 1.63 -0.39 -11.59
CA HIS A 92 2.22 0.56 -10.66
C HIS A 92 1.56 0.49 -9.27
N PHE A 93 2.39 0.63 -8.25
CA PHE A 93 1.99 0.60 -6.85
C PHE A 93 2.40 1.90 -6.17
N CYS A 94 1.47 2.47 -5.42
CA CYS A 94 1.68 3.62 -4.55
C CYS A 94 1.30 3.17 -3.14
N ILE A 95 2.30 2.74 -2.37
CA ILE A 95 2.15 2.26 -1.00
C ILE A 95 2.49 3.42 -0.08
N HIS A 96 1.48 3.89 0.65
CA HIS A 96 1.63 5.02 1.56
C HIS A 96 2.91 4.91 2.40
N ALA A 97 3.81 5.87 2.19
CA ALA A 97 5.04 6.04 2.95
C ALA A 97 4.80 6.50 4.41
N GLY A 98 4.02 5.73 5.17
CA GLY A 98 3.77 5.97 6.60
C GLY A 98 5.00 5.71 7.47
N GLY A 99 5.88 4.81 7.01
CA GLY A 99 7.15 4.46 7.63
C GLY A 99 7.77 3.26 6.91
N ARG A 100 9.06 2.98 7.16
CA ARG A 100 9.81 1.90 6.50
C ARG A 100 9.13 0.54 6.66
N ALA A 101 8.76 0.20 7.90
CA ALA A 101 8.12 -1.07 8.24
C ALA A 101 6.82 -1.32 7.45
N VAL A 102 6.06 -0.27 7.09
CA VAL A 102 4.85 -0.42 6.29
C VAL A 102 5.20 -0.85 4.87
N ILE A 103 6.20 -0.21 4.25
CA ILE A 103 6.62 -0.55 2.88
C ILE A 103 7.19 -1.98 2.87
N ASP A 104 8.07 -2.31 3.82
CA ASP A 104 8.66 -3.65 3.97
C ASP A 104 7.60 -4.74 4.11
N GLU A 105 6.58 -4.49 4.93
CA GLU A 105 5.52 -5.46 5.20
C GLU A 105 4.67 -5.71 3.96
N LEU A 106 4.33 -4.67 3.18
CA LEU A 106 3.59 -4.86 1.93
C LEU A 106 4.45 -5.53 0.86
N GLU A 107 5.71 -5.16 0.75
CA GLU A 107 6.66 -5.79 -0.18
C GLU A 107 6.70 -7.30 0.04
N LYS A 108 6.87 -7.72 1.30
CA LYS A 108 6.94 -9.13 1.70
C LYS A 108 5.59 -9.85 1.53
N ASN A 109 4.49 -9.26 2.00
CA ASN A 109 3.18 -9.92 1.95
C ASN A 109 2.63 -10.06 0.53
N LEU A 110 2.93 -9.11 -0.36
CA LEU A 110 2.44 -9.13 -1.74
C LEU A 110 3.49 -9.64 -2.73
N GLN A 111 4.68 -10.01 -2.25
CA GLN A 111 5.80 -10.47 -3.06
C GLN A 111 6.09 -9.49 -4.22
N LEU A 112 6.21 -8.22 -3.87
CA LEU A 112 6.51 -7.15 -4.82
C LEU A 112 8.01 -7.12 -5.10
N SER A 113 8.37 -6.76 -6.32
CA SER A 113 9.77 -6.48 -6.68
C SER A 113 10.17 -5.06 -6.27
N GLU A 114 11.48 -4.81 -6.21
CA GLU A 114 12.07 -3.50 -5.92
C GLU A 114 11.47 -2.38 -6.77
N THR A 115 11.23 -2.64 -8.06
CA THR A 115 10.63 -1.67 -8.99
C THR A 115 9.20 -1.27 -8.64
N HIS A 116 8.42 -2.15 -8.01
CA HIS A 116 7.04 -1.85 -7.58
C HIS A 116 7.03 -0.97 -6.34
N VAL A 117 7.98 -1.16 -5.43
CA VAL A 117 8.08 -0.40 -4.16
C VAL A 117 8.96 0.84 -4.28
N GLU A 118 9.73 0.97 -5.36
CA GLU A 118 10.66 2.07 -5.63
C GLU A 118 10.03 3.44 -5.39
N ALA A 119 8.84 3.69 -5.93
CA ALA A 119 8.16 4.98 -5.78
C ALA A 119 7.90 5.33 -4.31
N SER A 120 7.52 4.34 -3.50
CA SER A 120 7.23 4.49 -2.07
C SER A 120 8.51 4.74 -1.28
N TRP A 121 9.56 3.96 -1.57
CA TRP A 121 10.87 4.12 -0.96
C TRP A 121 11.52 5.46 -1.27
N MET A 122 11.50 5.88 -2.54
CA MET A 122 12.12 7.13 -2.95
C MET A 122 11.34 8.33 -2.40
N THR A 123 10.01 8.24 -2.36
CA THR A 123 9.16 9.25 -1.70
C THR A 123 9.51 9.37 -0.22
N LEU A 124 9.58 8.24 0.50
CA LEU A 124 9.95 8.23 1.90
C LEU A 124 11.36 8.78 2.15
N HIS A 125 12.33 8.40 1.32
CA HIS A 125 13.70 8.89 1.40
C HIS A 125 13.78 10.41 1.23
N ARG A 126 13.08 10.94 0.23
CA ARG A 126 13.20 12.35 -0.16
C ARG A 126 12.37 13.29 0.69
N PHE A 127 11.12 12.93 0.93
CA PHE A 127 10.11 13.82 1.54
C PHE A 127 9.70 13.37 2.94
N GLY A 128 10.15 12.20 3.39
CA GLY A 128 9.66 11.60 4.62
C GLY A 128 8.18 11.19 4.50
N ASN A 129 7.55 11.00 5.65
CA ASN A 129 6.12 10.75 5.72
C ASN A 129 5.37 12.08 5.60
N THR A 130 4.81 12.35 4.42
CA THR A 130 3.95 13.53 4.18
C THR A 130 2.47 13.27 4.50
N SER A 131 2.19 12.29 5.35
CA SER A 131 0.84 11.84 5.69
C SER A 131 0.06 11.41 4.43
N SER A 132 -1.22 11.75 4.35
CA SER A 132 -2.12 11.34 3.26
C SER A 132 -1.65 11.70 1.85
N SER A 133 -0.78 12.70 1.69
CA SER A 133 -0.27 13.09 0.37
C SER A 133 0.82 12.17 -0.19
N SER A 134 1.44 11.30 0.62
CA SER A 134 2.58 10.49 0.16
C SER A 134 2.26 9.68 -1.11
N ILE A 135 1.08 9.07 -1.19
CA ILE A 135 0.63 8.31 -2.36
C ILE A 135 0.53 9.12 -3.65
N TRP A 136 0.41 10.45 -3.56
CA TRP A 136 0.41 11.35 -4.71
C TRP A 136 1.84 11.74 -5.11
N TYR A 137 2.76 11.88 -4.16
CA TYR A 137 4.19 12.03 -4.46
C TYR A 137 4.75 10.76 -5.13
N GLU A 138 4.30 9.59 -4.70
CA GLU A 138 4.62 8.30 -5.32
C GLU A 138 4.10 8.20 -6.76
N LEU A 139 2.85 8.62 -6.99
CA LEU A 139 2.30 8.69 -8.35
C LEU A 139 3.08 9.68 -9.22
N ALA A 140 3.39 10.87 -8.70
CA ALA A 140 4.19 11.88 -9.39
C ALA A 140 5.62 11.37 -9.69
N TYR A 141 6.19 10.51 -8.85
CA TYR A 141 7.47 9.86 -9.10
C TYR A 141 7.38 8.94 -10.33
N ILE A 142 6.35 8.10 -10.41
CA ILE A 142 6.11 7.19 -11.52
C ILE A 142 5.93 7.96 -12.83
N GLU A 143 5.16 9.05 -12.80
CA GLU A 143 4.96 9.96 -13.93
C GLU A 143 6.26 10.65 -14.34
N ALA A 144 7.04 11.15 -13.37
CA ALA A 144 8.32 11.81 -13.63
C ALA A 144 9.36 10.85 -14.24
N LYS A 145 9.32 9.56 -13.87
CA LYS A 145 10.10 8.49 -14.53
C LYS A 145 9.64 8.18 -15.96
N GLY A 146 8.53 8.78 -16.43
CA GLY A 146 7.98 8.53 -17.76
C GLY A 146 7.40 7.12 -17.92
N ARG A 147 7.15 6.41 -16.82
CA ARG A 147 6.69 5.01 -16.80
C ARG A 147 5.19 4.88 -17.04
N MET A 148 4.41 5.94 -16.77
CA MET A 148 2.95 5.93 -16.89
C MET A 148 2.47 5.98 -18.35
N LYS A 149 1.84 4.90 -18.83
CA LYS A 149 1.27 4.76 -20.19
C LYS A 149 -0.24 4.59 -20.16
N LYS A 150 -0.90 4.91 -21.27
CA LYS A 150 -2.33 4.65 -21.46
C LYS A 150 -2.62 3.17 -21.21
N GLY A 151 -3.64 2.88 -20.41
CA GLY A 151 -4.04 1.54 -20.03
C GLY A 151 -3.41 1.05 -18.73
N ASN A 152 -2.30 1.64 -18.28
CA ASN A 152 -1.66 1.22 -17.03
C ASN A 152 -2.62 1.35 -15.85
N ARG A 153 -2.63 0.31 -15.01
CA ARG A 153 -3.40 0.23 -13.79
C ARG A 153 -2.52 0.59 -12.60
N VAL A 154 -3.00 1.52 -11.76
CA VAL A 154 -2.30 1.94 -10.54
C VAL A 154 -3.11 1.53 -9.33
N TRP A 155 -2.44 0.93 -8.36
CA TRP A 155 -3.00 0.68 -7.04
C TRP A 155 -2.39 1.65 -6.02
N GLN A 156 -3.23 2.53 -5.49
CA GLN A 156 -2.92 3.30 -4.30
C GLN A 156 -3.44 2.57 -3.07
N ILE A 157 -2.57 2.34 -2.09
CA ILE A 157 -2.93 1.76 -0.80
C ILE A 157 -2.43 2.64 0.34
N ALA A 158 -3.32 2.96 1.28
CA ALA A 158 -3.00 3.83 2.40
C ALA A 158 -3.59 3.34 3.72
N PHE A 159 -2.87 3.64 4.80
CA PHE A 159 -3.22 3.32 6.17
C PHE A 159 -3.49 4.59 6.98
N GLY A 160 -4.33 4.51 8.00
CA GLY A 160 -4.63 5.63 8.88
C GLY A 160 -5.16 5.18 10.25
N SER A 161 -5.21 6.12 11.20
CA SER A 161 -5.64 5.87 12.59
C SER A 161 -7.11 5.45 12.72
N GLY A 162 -7.42 4.79 13.85
CA GLY A 162 -8.72 4.17 14.14
C GLY A 162 -8.91 2.83 13.40
N PHE A 163 -7.86 2.01 13.31
CA PHE A 163 -7.16 1.62 12.08
C PHE A 163 -7.99 1.47 10.80
N LYS A 164 -7.53 2.11 9.72
CA LYS A 164 -8.15 2.10 8.38
C LYS A 164 -7.13 1.63 7.35
N CYS A 165 -7.58 0.83 6.38
CA CYS A 165 -6.83 0.48 5.18
C CYS A 165 -7.70 0.78 3.96
N ASN A 166 -7.23 1.64 3.07
CA ASN A 166 -7.96 2.09 1.89
C ASN A 166 -7.17 1.76 0.63
N SER A 167 -7.88 1.24 -0.36
CA SER A 167 -7.36 0.95 -1.69
C SER A 167 -8.14 1.73 -2.73
N ALA A 168 -7.42 2.34 -3.67
CA ALA A 168 -7.99 2.97 -4.86
C ALA A 168 -7.29 2.45 -6.11
N VAL A 169 -8.09 2.09 -7.10
CA VAL A 169 -7.63 1.57 -8.39
C VAL A 169 -7.87 2.59 -9.48
N TRP A 170 -6.82 2.92 -10.21
CA TRP A 170 -6.83 3.90 -11.29
C TRP A 170 -6.41 3.24 -12.59
N VAL A 171 -6.88 3.80 -13.70
CA VAL A 171 -6.44 3.46 -15.05
C VAL A 171 -6.00 4.74 -15.73
N ALA A 172 -4.80 4.75 -16.29
CA ALA A 172 -4.32 5.86 -17.08
C ALA A 172 -5.08 5.94 -18.41
N LEU A 173 -5.85 7.01 -18.60
CA LEU A 173 -6.66 7.19 -19.83
C LEU A 173 -5.83 7.63 -21.04
N ARG A 174 -4.60 8.09 -20.79
CA ARG A 174 -3.66 8.60 -21.79
C ARG A 174 -2.23 8.33 -21.34
N ASN A 175 -1.29 8.45 -22.28
CA ASN A 175 0.13 8.51 -21.93
C ASN A 175 0.38 9.78 -21.12
N VAL A 176 1.01 9.64 -19.96
CA VAL A 176 1.36 10.79 -19.11
C VAL A 176 2.82 11.12 -19.37
N LYS A 177 3.09 12.36 -19.78
CA LYS A 177 4.45 12.87 -19.94
C LYS A 177 4.94 13.40 -18.58
N PRO A 178 6.24 13.27 -18.26
CA PRO A 178 6.81 13.95 -17.11
C PRO A 178 6.45 15.44 -17.12
N SER A 179 5.91 15.95 -16.01
CA SER A 179 5.56 17.36 -15.88
C SER A 179 6.78 18.17 -15.42
N VAL A 180 6.98 19.35 -16.01
CA VAL A 180 7.94 20.35 -15.55
C VAL A 180 7.53 20.98 -14.21
N SER A 181 6.29 20.80 -13.77
CA SER A 181 5.82 21.26 -12.45
C SER A 181 5.77 20.14 -11.41
N SER A 182 6.45 19.02 -11.66
CA SER A 182 6.45 17.86 -10.75
C SER A 182 7.32 18.15 -9.51
N PRO A 183 6.95 17.68 -8.31
CA PRO A 183 7.81 17.75 -7.13
C PRO A 183 9.17 17.04 -7.30
N TRP A 184 9.29 16.23 -8.35
CA TRP A 184 10.49 15.48 -8.73
C TRP A 184 11.32 16.12 -9.85
N GLU A 185 10.83 17.17 -10.51
CA GLU A 185 11.42 17.73 -11.74
C GLU A 185 12.94 17.90 -11.66
N HIS A 186 13.43 18.61 -10.64
CA HIS A 186 14.84 19.00 -10.50
C HIS A 186 15.76 17.89 -9.96
N CYS A 187 15.28 16.65 -9.85
CA CYS A 187 16.05 15.59 -9.19
C CYS A 187 15.75 14.17 -9.63
N ILE A 188 14.74 13.93 -10.47
CA ILE A 188 14.27 12.59 -10.81
C ILE A 188 15.34 11.71 -11.45
N ASP A 189 16.32 12.34 -12.10
CA ASP A 189 17.52 11.76 -12.71
C ASP A 189 18.48 11.16 -11.67
N ARG A 190 18.49 11.67 -10.43
CA ARG A 190 19.33 11.17 -9.33
C ARG A 190 18.74 9.99 -8.57
N TYR A 191 17.53 9.57 -8.93
CA TYR A 191 16.83 8.45 -8.32
C TYR A 191 16.78 7.25 -9.28
N PRO A 192 16.58 6.01 -8.80
CA PRO A 192 16.59 5.62 -7.39
C PRO A 192 17.99 5.77 -6.77
N VAL A 193 18.03 6.03 -5.47
CA VAL A 193 19.28 5.96 -4.69
C VAL A 193 19.37 4.59 -4.04
N LYS A 194 20.60 4.12 -3.81
CA LYS A 194 20.80 2.93 -2.99
C LYS A 194 20.42 3.26 -1.54
N LEU A 195 19.60 2.41 -0.96
CA LEU A 195 19.19 2.53 0.42
C LEU A 195 20.10 1.64 1.28
N ASP A 196 20.80 2.25 2.24
CA ASP A 196 21.66 1.54 3.17
C ASP A 196 20.87 1.20 4.43
N PHE A 197 20.08 0.13 4.37
CA PHE A 197 19.34 -0.43 5.51
C PHE A 197 19.74 -1.87 5.76
#